data_AF-A0A7C6ZNA8-F1
#
_entry.id   AF-A0A7C6ZNA8-F1
#
_cell.length_a   1.000
_cell.length_b   1.000
_cell.length_c   1.000
_cell.angle_alpha   90.00
_cell.angle_beta   90.00
_cell.angle_gamma   90.00
#
_symmetry.space_group_name_H-M   'P 1'
#
loop_
_entity.id
_entity.type
_entity.pdbx_description
1 polymer ?
#
loop_
_entity_poly.entity_id
_entity_poly.type
_entity_poly.pdbx_seq_one_letter_code
_entity_poly.pdbx_strand_id
1 'polypeptide(L)'
;MAYTGQPVPSTVYNAARAKISDGKSVKVTVPENTTIEAGKLYLLDGFLGFAMQSVTTGAGQTAQITLNIEQAEYETDQITVADAFNKGDKIYWDAVNKLLTTNPNNDASGNPQNRPVGRVTAAKDANNVIWFILGPQVQAHA
;
A
#
# COMPACT_ATOMS: atom_id res chain seq x y z
N MET A 1 31.35 -17.96 28.01
CA MET A 1 31.78 -18.52 26.71
C MET A 1 30.56 -19.14 26.06
N ALA A 2 30.26 -18.77 24.82
CA ALA A 2 28.99 -19.12 24.17
C ALA A 2 28.83 -20.62 23.90
N TYR A 3 29.93 -21.35 23.71
CA TYR A 3 29.97 -22.82 23.67
C TYR A 3 31.39 -23.33 23.94
N THR A 4 31.51 -24.62 24.28
CA THR A 4 32.77 -25.28 24.65
C THR A 4 33.72 -25.36 23.45
N GLY A 5 34.96 -24.90 23.60
CA GLY A 5 36.01 -24.93 22.56
C GLY A 5 36.26 -23.61 21.82
N GLN A 6 35.66 -22.50 22.25
CA GLN A 6 35.86 -21.20 21.60
C GLN A 6 37.16 -20.51 22.09
N PRO A 7 38.12 -20.16 21.20
CA PRO A 7 39.41 -19.59 21.59
C PRO A 7 39.36 -18.11 21.98
N VAL A 8 38.26 -17.42 21.69
CA VAL A 8 38.03 -16.01 22.01
C VAL A 8 36.70 -15.86 22.75
N PRO A 9 36.65 -15.11 23.87
CA PRO A 9 35.40 -14.83 24.56
C PRO A 9 34.40 -14.13 23.63
N SER A 10 33.21 -14.72 23.49
CA SER A 10 32.08 -14.10 22.81
C SER A 10 30.88 -13.97 23.75
N THR A 11 30.06 -12.95 23.50
CA THR A 11 28.79 -12.73 24.18
C THR A 11 27.66 -13.05 23.20
N VAL A 12 26.74 -13.92 23.60
CA VAL A 12 25.53 -14.22 22.82
C VAL A 12 24.44 -13.22 23.22
N TYR A 13 23.89 -12.51 22.24
CA TYR A 13 22.66 -11.75 22.40
C TYR A 13 21.53 -12.49 21.68
N ASN A 14 20.62 -13.09 22.44
CA ASN A 14 19.40 -13.66 21.88
C ASN A 14 18.41 -12.51 21.62
N ALA A 15 18.12 -12.22 20.35
CA ALA A 15 17.06 -11.28 20.01
C ALA A 15 15.68 -11.92 20.28
N ALA A 16 15.03 -11.54 21.38
CA ALA A 16 13.59 -11.67 21.54
C ALA A 16 12.96 -10.75 20.47
N ARG A 17 12.56 -11.34 19.34
CA ARG A 17 12.48 -10.73 18.01
C ARG A 17 11.86 -9.31 17.99
N ALA A 18 12.67 -8.26 17.81
CA ALA A 18 12.20 -6.89 17.56
C ALA A 18 11.72 -6.69 16.11
N LYS A 19 12.25 -7.48 15.17
CA LYS A 19 11.89 -7.46 13.74
C LYS A 19 11.32 -8.80 13.34
N ILE A 20 10.13 -8.78 12.71
CA ILE A 20 9.43 -9.98 12.22
C ILE A 20 9.54 -10.10 10.70
N SER A 21 9.46 -8.97 9.99
CA SER A 21 9.50 -8.90 8.53
C SER A 21 9.90 -7.47 8.11
N ASP A 22 10.27 -7.29 6.85
CA ASP A 22 10.41 -5.96 6.23
C ASP A 22 9.05 -5.28 5.96
N GLY A 23 7.93 -5.97 6.26
CA GLY A 23 6.59 -5.39 6.15
C GLY A 23 6.17 -5.16 4.70
N LYS A 24 6.68 -5.96 3.76
CA LYS A 24 6.35 -5.87 2.32
C LYS A 24 4.94 -6.37 1.99
N SER A 25 4.33 -7.12 2.90
CA SER A 25 2.94 -7.54 2.79
C SER A 25 2.30 -7.62 4.16
N VAL A 26 0.98 -7.51 4.18
CA VAL A 26 0.17 -7.56 5.40
C VAL A 26 -1.12 -8.31 5.15
N LYS A 27 -1.56 -9.09 6.15
CA LYS A 27 -2.90 -9.68 6.14
C LYS A 27 -3.90 -8.66 6.65
N VAL A 28 -4.99 -8.48 5.92
CA VAL A 28 -6.07 -7.55 6.24
C VAL A 28 -7.42 -8.27 6.19
N THR A 29 -8.39 -7.69 6.87
CA THR A 29 -9.76 -8.17 6.94
C THR A 29 -10.59 -7.56 5.81
N VAL A 30 -11.31 -8.41 5.10
CA VAL A 30 -12.32 -8.03 4.12
C VAL A 30 -13.69 -8.07 4.82
N PRO A 31 -14.43 -6.94 4.86
CA PRO A 31 -15.75 -6.91 5.48
C PRO A 31 -16.78 -7.69 4.66
N GLU A 32 -17.98 -7.86 5.19
CA GLU A 32 -19.10 -8.49 4.48
C GLU A 32 -19.49 -7.74 3.19
N ASN A 33 -20.21 -8.44 2.30
CA ASN A 33 -20.74 -7.90 1.04
C ASN A 33 -19.69 -7.19 0.17
N THR A 34 -18.47 -7.70 0.16
CA THR A 34 -17.32 -7.08 -0.52
C THR A 34 -16.72 -8.04 -1.53
N THR A 35 -16.42 -7.51 -2.72
CA THR A 35 -15.64 -8.23 -3.74
C THR A 35 -14.28 -7.57 -3.87
N ILE A 36 -13.24 -8.40 -3.75
CA ILE A 36 -11.85 -8.04 -3.96
C ILE A 36 -11.35 -8.82 -5.18
N GLU A 37 -10.62 -8.14 -6.05
CA GLU A 37 -9.99 -8.72 -7.22
C GLU A 37 -8.48 -8.68 -7.06
N ALA A 38 -7.81 -9.79 -7.36
CA ALA A 38 -6.35 -9.85 -7.39
C ALA A 38 -5.79 -8.82 -8.39
N GLY A 39 -4.67 -8.20 -8.03
CA GLY A 39 -4.01 -7.19 -8.87
C GLY A 39 -4.63 -5.80 -8.81
N LYS A 40 -5.72 -5.59 -8.07
CA LYS A 40 -6.29 -4.25 -7.82
C LYS A 40 -5.82 -3.69 -6.47
N LEU A 41 -5.83 -2.37 -6.36
CA LEU A 41 -5.40 -1.61 -5.20
C LEU A 41 -6.57 -1.38 -4.24
N TYR A 42 -6.33 -1.62 -2.95
CA TYR A 42 -7.33 -1.48 -1.89
C TYR A 42 -6.74 -0.83 -0.64
N LEU A 43 -7.58 -0.06 0.06
CA LEU A 43 -7.34 0.45 1.40
C LEU A 43 -8.18 -0.36 2.40
N LEU A 44 -7.54 -1.24 3.17
CA LEU A 44 -8.19 -2.11 4.16
C LEU A 44 -7.38 -2.12 5.45
N ASP A 45 -8.06 -2.09 6.60
CA ASP A 45 -7.44 -2.01 7.94
C ASP A 45 -6.37 -0.88 8.06
N GLY A 46 -6.53 0.20 7.29
CA GLY A 46 -5.60 1.33 7.24
C GLY A 46 -4.37 1.15 6.34
N PHE A 47 -4.20 -0.02 5.71
CA PHE A 47 -3.12 -0.31 4.76
C PHE A 47 -3.60 -0.18 3.32
N LEU A 48 -2.81 0.50 2.49
CA LEU A 48 -3.04 0.62 1.06
C LEU A 48 -2.07 -0.27 0.30
N GLY A 49 -2.58 -1.21 -0.47
CA GLY A 49 -1.74 -2.14 -1.25
C GLY A 49 -2.50 -2.92 -2.30
N PHE A 50 -1.76 -3.66 -3.11
CA PHE A 50 -2.31 -4.50 -4.17
C PHE A 50 -2.74 -5.85 -3.61
N ALA A 51 -3.98 -6.27 -3.88
CA ALA A 51 -4.50 -7.55 -3.44
C ALA A 51 -3.82 -8.70 -4.17
N MET A 52 -3.33 -9.69 -3.42
CA MET A 52 -2.62 -10.85 -3.97
C MET A 52 -3.53 -12.03 -4.32
N GLN A 53 -4.82 -11.91 -4.03
CA GLN A 53 -5.85 -12.92 -4.25
C GLN A 53 -7.22 -12.25 -4.30
N SER A 54 -8.13 -12.82 -5.09
CA SER A 54 -9.53 -12.41 -5.15
C SER A 54 -10.34 -13.07 -4.04
N VAL A 55 -11.36 -12.39 -3.52
CA VAL A 55 -12.33 -12.96 -2.59
C VAL A 55 -13.68 -12.24 -2.71
N THR A 56 -14.77 -12.96 -2.49
CA THR A 56 -16.11 -12.39 -2.38
C THR A 56 -16.71 -12.80 -1.05
N THR A 57 -17.11 -11.84 -0.24
CA THR A 57 -17.80 -12.07 1.03
C THR A 57 -19.29 -11.79 0.86
N GLY A 58 -20.15 -12.63 1.45
CA GLY A 58 -21.59 -12.38 1.57
C GLY A 58 -21.97 -11.73 2.90
N ALA A 59 -23.26 -11.59 3.16
CA ALA A 59 -23.78 -11.11 4.45
C ALA A 59 -23.32 -12.03 5.60
N GLY A 60 -22.87 -11.41 6.71
CA GLY A 60 -22.34 -12.08 7.90
C GLY A 60 -20.97 -12.74 7.71
N GLN A 61 -20.32 -12.58 6.55
CA GLN A 61 -19.05 -13.24 6.24
C GLN A 61 -17.92 -12.22 6.18
N THR A 62 -16.78 -12.56 6.78
CA THR A 62 -15.52 -11.85 6.59
C THR A 62 -14.48 -12.80 6.01
N ALA A 63 -13.47 -12.24 5.37
CA ALA A 63 -12.33 -13.01 4.87
C ALA A 63 -11.02 -12.33 5.23
N GLN A 64 -9.92 -13.07 5.16
CA GLN A 64 -8.58 -12.50 5.24
C GLN A 64 -7.90 -12.59 3.89
N ILE A 65 -7.27 -11.50 3.49
CA ILE A 65 -6.47 -11.43 2.27
C ILE A 65 -5.11 -10.82 2.57
N THR A 66 -4.15 -11.07 1.69
CA THR A 66 -2.83 -10.41 1.73
C THR A 66 -2.81 -9.23 0.76
N LEU A 67 -2.41 -8.05 1.26
CA LEU A 67 -2.03 -6.91 0.44
C LEU A 67 -0.50 -6.85 0.32
N ASN A 68 0.01 -6.65 -0.90
CA ASN A 68 1.39 -6.23 -1.13
C ASN A 68 1.49 -4.72 -0.93
N ILE A 69 2.33 -4.31 0.02
CA ILE A 69 2.51 -2.92 0.47
C ILE A 69 3.97 -2.47 0.35
N GLU A 70 4.78 -3.21 -0.42
CA GLU A 70 6.16 -2.86 -0.67
C GLU A 70 6.29 -1.46 -1.28
N GLN A 71 7.31 -0.71 -0.88
CA GLN A 71 7.65 0.56 -1.52
C GLN A 71 8.39 0.26 -2.83
N ALA A 72 7.61 -0.12 -3.84
CA ALA A 72 8.07 -0.48 -5.17
C ALA A 72 7.32 0.34 -6.22
N GLU A 73 7.81 0.23 -7.46
CA GLU A 73 7.09 0.73 -8.62
C GLU A 73 5.99 -0.25 -9.01
N TYR A 74 4.79 0.28 -9.25
CA TYR A 74 3.63 -0.48 -9.67
C TYR A 74 3.05 0.12 -10.95
N GLU A 75 2.56 -0.76 -11.82
CA GLU A 75 1.75 -0.43 -12.98
C GLU A 75 0.27 -0.57 -12.62
N THR A 76 -0.56 0.40 -13.00
CA THR A 76 -2.01 0.31 -12.78
C THR A 76 -2.82 1.20 -13.72
N ASP A 77 -4.05 0.74 -13.99
CA ASP A 77 -5.13 1.45 -14.66
C ASP A 77 -6.19 1.98 -13.68
N GLN A 78 -6.02 1.75 -12.37
CA GLN A 78 -7.00 2.11 -11.34
C GLN A 78 -6.88 3.59 -10.96
N ILE A 79 -7.15 4.45 -11.94
CA ILE A 79 -6.92 5.89 -11.89
C ILE A 79 -8.17 6.69 -12.28
N THR A 80 -8.20 7.95 -11.87
CA THR A 80 -9.17 8.93 -12.35
C THR A 80 -8.76 9.36 -13.76
N VAL A 81 -9.41 8.81 -14.79
CA VAL A 81 -9.00 8.98 -16.21
C VAL A 81 -8.92 10.44 -16.66
N ALA A 82 -9.70 11.35 -16.05
CA ALA A 82 -9.66 12.78 -16.36
C ALA A 82 -8.35 13.48 -15.91
N ASP A 83 -7.66 12.93 -14.90
CA ASP A 83 -6.41 13.51 -14.39
C ASP A 83 -5.24 13.22 -15.34
N ALA A 84 -4.23 14.10 -15.37
CA ALA A 84 -3.12 14.02 -16.31
C ALA A 84 -2.07 12.95 -15.94
N PHE A 85 -1.75 12.80 -14.65
CA PHE A 85 -0.66 11.94 -14.14
C PHE A 85 0.65 12.08 -14.92
N ASN A 86 1.25 13.27 -14.88
CA ASN A 86 2.57 13.49 -15.44
C ASN A 86 3.65 12.87 -14.54
N LYS A 87 4.80 12.51 -15.12
CA LYS A 87 5.95 12.04 -14.36
C LYS A 87 6.33 13.04 -13.27
N GLY A 88 6.41 12.57 -12.03
CA GLY A 88 6.69 13.39 -10.86
C GLY A 88 5.46 13.93 -10.13
N ASP A 89 4.25 13.79 -10.67
CA ASP A 89 3.03 14.23 -9.97
C ASP A 89 2.82 13.44 -8.67
N LYS A 90 2.35 14.13 -7.63
CA LYS A 90 1.90 13.48 -6.39
C LYS A 90 0.61 12.73 -6.68
N ILE A 91 0.49 11.54 -6.09
CA ILE A 91 -0.69 10.70 -6.22
C ILE A 91 -1.36 10.57 -4.86
N TYR A 92 -2.69 10.58 -4.90
CA TYR A 92 -3.56 10.42 -3.75
C TYR A 92 -4.56 9.29 -4.01
N TRP A 93 -5.04 8.65 -2.94
CA TRP A 93 -6.12 7.68 -2.98
C TRP A 93 -7.44 8.36 -2.64
N ASP A 94 -8.35 8.34 -3.60
CA ASP A 94 -9.75 8.71 -3.40
C ASP A 94 -10.50 7.49 -2.86
N ALA A 95 -10.79 7.50 -1.56
CA ALA A 95 -11.50 6.39 -0.91
C ALA A 95 -12.98 6.29 -1.31
N VAL A 96 -13.56 7.35 -1.87
CA VAL A 96 -14.96 7.37 -2.32
C VAL A 96 -15.05 6.65 -3.66
N ASN A 97 -14.24 7.08 -4.63
CA ASN A 97 -14.25 6.51 -5.98
C ASN A 97 -13.40 5.23 -6.10
N LYS A 98 -12.54 4.96 -5.11
CA LYS A 98 -11.60 3.82 -5.09
C LYS A 98 -10.61 3.85 -6.25
N LEU A 99 -10.15 5.06 -6.58
CA LEU A 99 -9.21 5.33 -7.67
C LEU A 99 -8.04 6.16 -7.16
N LEU A 100 -6.91 6.06 -7.86
CA LEU A 100 -5.83 7.02 -7.74
C LEU A 100 -6.24 8.34 -8.42
N THR A 101 -5.77 9.46 -7.87
CA THR A 101 -6.02 10.80 -8.40
C THR A 101 -4.81 11.71 -8.13
N THR A 102 -4.62 12.73 -8.96
CA THR A 102 -3.68 13.83 -8.68
C THR A 102 -4.31 14.96 -7.87
N ASN A 103 -5.62 14.90 -7.61
CA ASN A 103 -6.33 15.88 -6.79
C ASN A 103 -6.22 15.52 -5.29
N PRO A 104 -5.54 16.36 -4.48
CA PRO A 104 -5.46 16.13 -3.04
C PRO A 104 -6.81 16.33 -2.31
N ASN A 105 -7.80 16.95 -2.97
CA ASN A 105 -9.09 17.33 -2.39
C ASN A 105 -8.91 18.16 -1.11
N ASN A 106 -8.18 19.28 -1.21
CA ASN A 106 -7.82 20.07 -0.04
C ASN A 106 -9.05 20.65 0.66
N ASP A 107 -9.02 20.67 2.00
CA ASP A 107 -9.96 21.45 2.81
C ASP A 107 -9.71 22.97 2.68
N ALA A 108 -10.54 23.79 3.32
CA ALA A 108 -10.40 25.24 3.32
C ALA A 108 -9.07 25.75 3.93
N SER A 109 -8.36 24.91 4.70
CA SER A 109 -7.05 25.20 5.30
C SER A 109 -5.89 24.72 4.42
N GLY A 110 -6.17 24.08 3.28
CA GLY A 110 -5.17 23.55 2.35
C GLY A 110 -4.69 22.13 2.65
N ASN A 111 -5.29 21.42 3.61
CA ASN A 111 -4.88 20.06 3.97
C ASN A 111 -5.48 19.03 3.01
N PRO A 112 -4.69 18.08 2.47
CA PRO A 112 -5.21 17.03 1.60
C PRO A 112 -6.17 16.12 2.36
N GLN A 113 -7.39 15.96 1.85
CA GLN A 113 -8.36 15.00 2.39
C GLN A 113 -8.20 13.62 1.75
N ASN A 114 -7.75 13.56 0.49
CA ASN A 114 -7.35 12.29 -0.11
C ASN A 114 -6.01 11.87 0.47
N ARG A 115 -5.89 10.58 0.80
CA ARG A 115 -4.66 10.03 1.38
C ARG A 115 -3.53 10.16 0.37
N PRO A 116 -2.38 10.78 0.68
CA PRO A 116 -1.22 10.73 -0.21
C PRO A 116 -0.65 9.31 -0.26
N VAL A 117 -0.23 8.86 -1.44
CA VAL A 117 0.14 7.44 -1.65
C VAL A 117 1.42 7.23 -2.42
N GLY A 118 1.93 8.23 -3.13
CA GLY A 118 3.09 8.00 -3.97
C GLY A 118 3.35 9.11 -4.97
N ARG A 119 4.17 8.78 -5.96
CA ARG A 119 4.55 9.71 -7.02
C ARG A 119 4.68 8.98 -8.36
N VAL A 120 4.18 9.60 -9.42
CA VAL A 120 4.23 9.04 -10.79
C VAL A 120 5.68 8.91 -11.26
N THR A 121 6.04 7.77 -11.82
CA THR A 121 7.37 7.47 -12.37
C THR A 121 7.37 7.36 -13.90
N ALA A 122 6.25 6.93 -14.49
CA ALA A 122 5.95 7.03 -15.91
C ALA A 122 4.57 7.66 -16.12
N ALA A 123 4.50 8.63 -17.03
CA ALA A 123 3.25 9.37 -17.29
C ALA A 123 2.17 8.46 -17.87
N LYS A 124 0.90 8.86 -17.70
CA LYS A 124 -0.26 8.12 -18.24
C LYS A 124 -0.12 7.88 -19.74
N ASP A 125 -0.26 6.64 -20.15
CA ASP A 125 -0.19 6.24 -21.56
C ASP A 125 -1.56 6.34 -22.26
N ALA A 126 -1.60 5.95 -23.54
CA ALA A 126 -2.83 5.95 -24.35
C ALA A 126 -3.90 4.94 -23.85
N ASN A 127 -3.52 3.98 -23.02
CA ASN A 127 -4.42 2.98 -22.44
C ASN A 127 -4.91 3.37 -21.03
N ASN A 128 -4.59 4.59 -20.57
CA ASN A 128 -4.86 5.06 -19.21
C ASN A 128 -4.12 4.27 -18.12
N VAL A 129 -2.92 3.79 -18.43
CA VAL A 129 -2.04 3.10 -17.49
C VAL A 129 -0.96 4.07 -17.02
N ILE A 130 -0.65 4.07 -15.73
CA ILE A 130 0.47 4.81 -15.14
C ILE A 130 1.45 3.86 -14.47
N TRP A 131 2.70 4.29 -14.31
CA TRP A 131 3.62 3.70 -13.33
C TRP A 131 3.86 4.70 -12.20
N PHE A 132 3.91 4.20 -10.97
CA PHE A 132 4.19 5.02 -9.80
C PHE A 132 4.90 4.24 -8.71
N ILE A 133 5.65 4.96 -7.87
CA ILE A 133 6.22 4.37 -6.66
C ILE A 133 5.24 4.52 -5.48
N LEU A 134 4.88 3.41 -4.84
CA LEU A 134 4.04 3.40 -3.64
C LEU A 134 4.86 3.90 -2.43
N GLY A 135 4.30 4.87 -1.72
CA GLY A 135 4.90 5.50 -0.56
C GLY A 135 4.69 4.71 0.75
N PRO A 136 5.20 5.25 1.87
CA PRO A 136 5.05 4.65 3.19
C PRO A 136 3.58 4.50 3.63
N GLN A 137 3.27 3.44 4.39
CA GLN A 137 1.93 3.15 4.90
C GLN A 137 1.45 4.06 6.02
N VAL A 138 2.36 4.80 6.65
CA VAL A 138 2.03 5.84 7.62
C VAL A 138 2.65 7.11 7.08
N GLN A 139 1.82 8.02 6.56
CA GLN A 139 2.26 9.38 6.28
C GLN A 139 1.75 10.29 7.39
N ALA A 140 2.70 10.93 8.08
CA ALA A 140 2.42 12.22 8.69
C ALA A 140 2.07 13.17 7.53
N HIS A 141 1.00 13.94 7.64
CA HIS A 141 0.55 14.89 6.63
C HIS A 141 1.74 15.60 5.95
N ALA A 142 1.72 15.66 4.61
CA ALA A 142 2.74 16.35 3.82
C ALA A 142 2.50 17.86 3.84
#